data_AF-A0A329ZAI9-F1
#
_entry.id   AF-A0A329ZAI9-F1
#
_cell.length_a   1.000
_cell.length_b   1.000
_cell.length_c   1.000
_cell.angle_alpha   90.00
_cell.angle_beta   90.00
_cell.angle_gamma   90.00
#
_symmetry.space_group_name_H-M   'P 1'
#
loop_
_entity.id
_entity.type
_entity.pdbx_description
1 polymer ?
#
loop_
_entity_poly.entity_id
_entity_poly.type
_entity_poly.pdbx_seq_one_letter_code
_entity_poly.pdbx_strand_id
1 'polypeptide(L)' 'MQILWFNNKPYFIARMLISAEVAKYFIKKPLKTQRIIETLEDASLIIEIYINDKMQIKPIIYEHIPHIRLLEPL' A
#
# COMPACT_ATOMS: atom_id res chain seq x y z
N MET A 1 -35.09 6.66 -10.92
CA MET A 1 -34.54 7.03 -9.59
C MET A 1 -33.22 6.33 -9.46
N GLN A 2 -32.10 7.04 -9.60
CA GLN A 2 -30.77 6.44 -9.40
C GLN A 2 -29.93 7.43 -8.59
N ILE A 3 -29.58 7.02 -7.38
CA ILE A 3 -28.77 7.80 -6.46
C ILE A 3 -27.32 7.43 -6.76
N LEU A 4 -26.62 8.31 -7.47
CA LEU A 4 -25.20 8.22 -7.76
C LEU A 4 -24.45 9.19 -6.85
N TRP A 5 -24.16 8.75 -5.63
CA TRP A 5 -23.17 9.44 -4.79
C TRP A 5 -21.77 9.05 -5.26
N PHE A 6 -21.34 9.58 -6.41
CA PHE A 6 -19.93 9.50 -6.83
C PHE A 6 -19.11 10.43 -5.94
N ASN A 7 -18.46 9.85 -4.93
CA ASN A 7 -17.44 10.55 -4.17
C ASN A 7 -16.24 10.79 -5.11
N ASN A 8 -16.19 11.98 -5.71
CA ASN A 8 -15.41 12.37 -6.88
C ASN A 8 -13.89 12.54 -6.62
N LYS A 9 -13.34 11.90 -5.59
CA LYS A 9 -11.89 11.92 -5.33
C LYS A 9 -11.23 10.83 -6.16
N PRO A 10 -10.23 11.15 -7.01
CA PRO A 10 -9.51 10.12 -7.75
C PRO A 10 -8.75 9.24 -6.76
N TYR A 11 -9.15 7.97 -6.68
CA TYR A 11 -8.37 6.96 -5.99
C TYR A 11 -7.18 6.61 -6.87
N PHE A 12 -6.00 6.46 -6.28
CA PHE A 12 -4.83 5.91 -6.97
C PHE A 12 -4.33 4.67 -6.23
N ILE A 13 -3.68 3.78 -6.98
CA ILE A 13 -3.06 2.57 -6.46
C ILE A 13 -1.59 2.88 -6.25
N ALA A 14 -1.09 2.71 -5.04
CA ALA A 14 0.35 2.71 -4.78
C ALA A 14 0.86 1.28 -4.71
N ARG A 15 1.90 0.98 -5.48
CA ARG A 15 2.61 -0.29 -5.44
C ARG A 15 3.93 -0.09 -4.73
N MET A 16 4.23 -0.95 -3.76
CA MET A 16 5.41 -0.83 -2.92
C MET A 16 6.11 -2.18 -2.77
N LEU A 17 7.44 -2.13 -2.73
CA LEU A 17 8.30 -3.21 -2.29
C LEU A 17 8.56 -3.05 -0.78
N ILE A 18 8.29 -4.10 -0.03
CA ILE A 18 8.46 -4.19 1.41
C ILE A 18 9.55 -5.21 1.70
N SER A 19 10.64 -4.82 2.36
CA SER A 19 11.72 -5.77 2.65
C SER A 19 11.28 -6.87 3.62
N ALA A 20 11.95 -8.01 3.55
CA ALA A 20 11.67 -9.17 4.39
C ALA A 20 11.70 -8.86 5.91
N GLU A 21 12.52 -7.90 6.32
CA GLU A 21 12.69 -7.48 7.71
C GLU A 21 11.38 -7.00 8.35
N VAL A 22 10.56 -6.30 7.57
CA VAL A 22 9.28 -5.73 8.02
C VAL A 22 8.06 -6.39 7.38
N ALA A 23 8.24 -7.25 6.37
CA ALA A 23 7.17 -7.99 5.67
C ALA A 23 6.17 -8.66 6.63
N LYS A 24 6.66 -9.26 7.72
CA LYS A 24 5.81 -9.90 8.74
C LYS A 24 4.76 -8.97 9.34
N TYR A 25 5.03 -7.67 9.44
CA TYR A 25 4.06 -6.69 9.98
C TYR A 25 2.92 -6.46 8.99
N PHE A 26 3.23 -6.39 7.70
CA PHE A 26 2.24 -6.23 6.63
C PHE A 26 1.38 -7.48 6.42
N ILE A 27 1.90 -8.66 6.76
CA ILE A 27 1.11 -9.91 6.79
C ILE A 27 0.23 -9.96 8.04
N LYS A 28 0.80 -9.69 9.22
CA LYS A 28 0.09 -9.83 10.51
C LYS A 28 -0.96 -8.74 10.73
N LYS A 29 -0.70 -7.52 10.26
CA LYS A 29 -1.56 -6.35 10.44
C LYS A 29 -1.66 -5.60 9.10
N PRO A 30 -2.36 -6.17 8.11
CA PRO A 30 -2.49 -5.54 6.80
C PRO A 30 -3.23 -4.22 6.91
N LEU A 31 -2.89 -3.28 6.03
CA LEU A 31 -3.61 -2.02 5.93
C LEU A 31 -4.99 -2.27 5.32
N LYS A 32 -5.94 -1.37 5.62
CA LYS A 32 -7.37 -1.57 5.27
C LYS A 32 -7.62 -1.86 3.79
N THR A 33 -6.82 -1.27 2.90
CA THR A 33 -6.94 -1.42 1.44
C THR A 33 -5.74 -2.14 0.83
N GLN A 34 -4.94 -2.84 1.65
CA GLN A 34 -3.76 -3.57 1.21
C GLN A 34 -4.14 -4.84 0.44
N ARG A 35 -3.37 -5.16 -0.58
CA ARG A 35 -3.33 -6.46 -1.24
C ARG A 35 -1.87 -6.90 -1.40
N ILE A 36 -1.57 -8.14 -1.04
CA ILE A 36 -0.28 -8.75 -1.37
C ILE A 36 -0.37 -9.21 -2.82
N ILE A 37 0.53 -8.73 -3.67
CA ILE A 37 0.63 -9.09 -5.09
C ILE A 37 1.56 -10.28 -5.25
N GLU A 38 2.70 -10.23 -4.56
CA GLU A 38 3.72 -11.26 -4.66
C GLU A 38 4.54 -11.34 -3.36
N THR A 39 4.96 -12.56 -3.03
CA THR A 39 6.01 -12.81 -2.03
C THR A 39 7.25 -13.27 -2.80
N LEU A 40 8.34 -12.51 -2.70
CA LEU A 40 9.58 -12.82 -3.40
C LEU A 40 10.37 -13.91 -2.65
N GLU A 41 11.38 -14.49 -3.32
CA GLU A 41 12.21 -15.59 -2.79
C GLU A 41 12.91 -15.23 -1.47
N ASP A 42 13.29 -13.96 -1.29
CA ASP A 42 13.94 -13.45 -0.08
C ASP A 42 12.94 -13.13 1.05
N ALA A 43 11.66 -13.47 0.88
CA ALA A 43 10.53 -13.15 1.76
C ALA A 43 10.14 -11.66 1.82
N SER A 44 10.66 -10.82 0.92
CA SER A 44 10.10 -9.49 0.68
C SER A 44 8.73 -9.58 -0.01
N LEU A 45 7.95 -8.50 0.04
CA LEU A 45 6.60 -8.46 -0.50
C LEU A 45 6.46 -7.34 -1.52
N ILE A 46 5.75 -7.62 -2.60
CA ILE A 46 5.13 -6.59 -3.43
C ILE A 46 3.69 -6.44 -2.96
N ILE A 47 3.32 -5.23 -2.53
CA ILE A 47 1.95 -4.92 -2.10
C ILE A 47 1.36 -3.77 -2.90
N GLU A 48 0.05 -3.75 -2.99
CA GLU A 48 -0.74 -2.63 -3.47
C GLU A 48 -1.62 -2.08 -2.37
N ILE A 49 -1.85 -0.77 -2.38
CA ILE A 49 -2.80 -0.09 -1.51
C ILE A 49 -3.66 0.82 -2.35
N TYR A 50 -4.98 0.77 -2.17
CA TYR A 50 -5.89 1.76 -2.75
C TYR A 50 -5.97 2.98 -1.83
N ILE A 51 -5.63 4.15 -2.36
CA ILE A 51 -5.61 5.41 -1.60
C ILE A 51 -6.59 6.39 -2.21
N ASN A 52 -7.42 6.97 -1.36
CA ASN A 52 -8.40 7.99 -1.72
C ASN A 52 -7.93 9.42 -1.40
N ASP A 53 -6.89 9.53 -0.58
CA ASP A 53 -6.31 10.78 -0.12
C ASP A 53 -4.82 10.55 0.18
N LYS A 54 -3.95 11.26 -0.55
CA LYS A 54 -2.48 11.11 -0.47
C LYS A 54 -1.92 11.21 0.96
N MET A 55 -2.64 11.86 1.88
CA MET A 55 -2.18 12.10 3.25
C MET A 55 -2.15 10.86 4.16
N GLN A 56 -2.89 9.79 3.84
CA GLN A 56 -2.91 8.58 4.70
C GLN A 56 -1.71 7.65 4.48
N ILE A 57 -1.00 7.77 3.36
CA ILE A 57 0.14 6.89 3.03
C ILE A 57 1.42 7.30 3.75
N LYS A 58 1.61 8.61 3.96
CA LYS A 58 2.86 9.17 4.46
C LYS A 58 3.31 8.54 5.78
N PRO A 59 2.45 8.43 6.83
CA PRO A 59 2.89 7.85 8.10
C PRO A 59 3.38 6.41 7.93
N ILE A 60 2.64 5.60 7.17
CA ILE A 60 2.94 4.19 6.94
C ILE A 60 4.27 4.00 6.19
N ILE A 61 4.52 4.81 5.17
CA ILE A 61 5.77 4.74 4.42
C ILE A 61 6.95 5.27 5.27
N TYR A 62 6.79 6.43 5.91
CA TYR A 62 7.86 7.07 6.67
C TYR A 62 8.27 6.28 7.92
N GLU A 63 7.34 5.62 8.60
CA GLU A 63 7.62 4.77 9.79
C GLU A 63 8.52 3.57 9.47
N HIS A 64 8.60 3.18 8.21
CA HIS A 64 9.31 1.99 7.77
C HIS A 64 10.42 2.30 6.76
N ILE A 65 10.87 3.55 6.62
CA ILE A 65 12.11 3.85 5.91
C ILE A 65 13.29 3.27 6.73
N PRO A 66 14.26 2.57 6.10
CA PRO A 66 14.48 2.40 4.65
C PRO A 66 13.89 1.12 4.03
N HIS A 67 13.05 0.38 4.76
CA HIS A 67 12.54 -0.96 4.41
C HIS A 67 11.37 -0.95 3.42
N ILE A 68 10.85 0.21 3.03
CA ILE A 68 9.79 0.37 2.03
C ILE A 68 10.29 1.20 0.85
N ARG A 69 10.08 0.70 -0.36
CA ARG A 69 10.32 1.42 -1.61
C ARG A 69 9.03 1.54 -2.40
N LEU A 70 8.66 2.76 -2.79
CA LEU A 70 7.58 2.99 -3.74
C LEU A 70 8.02 2.55 -5.14
N LEU A 71 7.23 1.69 -5.78
CA LEU A 71 7.43 1.25 -7.16
C LEU A 71 6.54 2.06 -8.12
N GLU A 72 5.27 2.28 -7.73
CA GLU A 72 4.31 3.07 -8.50
C GLU A 72 3.36 3.85 -7.57
N PRO A 73 2.87 5.02 -7.98
CA PRO A 73 3.34 5.80 -9.13
C PRO A 73 4.78 6.33 -8.88
N LEU A 74 5.57 6.47 -9.95
CA LEU A 74 6.88 7.13 -9.90
C LEU A 74 6.76 8.64 -9.64
#